data_AF-A0A971WBP7-F1
#
_entry.id   AF-A0A971WBP7-F1
#
_cell.length_a   1.000
_cell.length_b   1.000
_cell.length_c   1.000
_cell.angle_alpha   90.00
_cell.angle_beta   90.00
_cell.angle_gamma   90.00
#
_symmetry.space_group_name_H-M   'P 1'
#
loop_
_entity.id
_entity.type
_entity.pdbx_description
1 polymer ?
#
loop_
_entity_poly.entity_id
_entity_poly.type
_entity_poly.pdbx_seq_one_letter_code
_entity_poly.pdbx_strand_id
1 'polypeptide(L)'
;MSENIIAEKMDICQSVNLDIDKNFLKIFEHTLPTGTTNNKLPASNDRGFVFVSSLSDAGMEQKAIWTRKSLRNNSNEQYVTASSFYKPERSRKTLRWINALVLDFDGQQDPHDLALRITDAGLPPASMMVRTPSGGIHVWWCLKPVRGTSKAVRLYESLQASMAAELGADPQAVGGERLWRMPTSANVIYSNRKKYKLSIFRSWRDENRSYDMPGQVQGGESVCFYKRIVVKSRC
;
A
#
# COMPACT_ATOMS: atom_id res chain seq x y z
N MET A 1 1.12 23.59 -36.30
CA MET A 1 2.21 23.33 -35.33
C MET A 1 1.69 22.77 -33.99
N SER A 2 0.44 22.28 -33.91
CA SER A 2 -0.19 21.84 -32.64
C SER A 2 -0.52 20.35 -32.56
N GLU A 3 -0.32 19.57 -33.62
CA GLU A 3 -0.65 18.13 -33.63
C GLU A 3 0.52 17.23 -33.23
N ASN A 4 1.77 17.72 -33.30
CA ASN A 4 2.96 16.92 -33.00
C ASN A 4 3.30 16.78 -31.50
N ILE A 5 2.70 17.59 -30.61
CA ILE A 5 3.01 17.56 -29.17
C ILE A 5 2.18 16.49 -28.43
N ILE A 6 1.01 16.11 -28.96
CA ILE A 6 0.15 15.10 -28.33
C ILE A 6 0.67 13.69 -28.59
N ALA A 7 1.26 13.44 -29.77
CA ALA A 7 1.88 12.16 -30.11
C ALA A 7 3.10 11.82 -29.22
N GLU A 8 3.89 12.83 -28.82
CA GLU A 8 5.09 12.63 -27.99
C GLU A 8 4.79 12.20 -26.55
N LYS A 9 3.55 12.43 -26.05
CA LYS A 9 3.12 11.97 -24.72
C LYS A 9 2.50 10.57 -24.71
N MET A 10 2.24 9.97 -25.87
CA MET A 10 1.67 8.62 -25.98
C MET A 10 2.72 7.53 -26.29
N ASP A 11 3.98 7.89 -26.55
CA ASP A 11 4.98 6.96 -27.09
C ASP A 11 6.04 6.43 -26.10
N ILE A 12 5.82 6.57 -24.78
CA ILE A 12 6.60 5.83 -23.75
C ILE A 12 5.86 4.54 -23.34
N CYS A 13 5.20 3.89 -24.30
CA CYS A 13 4.59 2.58 -24.14
C CYS A 13 5.20 1.53 -25.09
N GLN A 14 6.40 1.79 -25.62
CA GLN A 14 7.15 0.80 -26.38
C GLN A 14 7.98 -0.10 -25.45
N SER A 15 7.43 -1.28 -25.17
CA SER A 15 8.10 -2.57 -24.89
C SER A 15 9.41 -2.58 -24.09
N VAL A 16 9.53 -1.81 -23.02
CA VAL A 16 10.45 -2.20 -21.95
C VAL A 16 9.79 -3.40 -21.28
N ASN A 17 10.44 -4.57 -21.29
CA ASN A 17 10.01 -5.67 -20.43
C ASN A 17 10.15 -5.20 -18.99
N LEU A 18 9.07 -4.65 -18.44
CA LEU A 18 9.01 -4.20 -17.06
C LEU A 18 8.93 -5.44 -16.21
N ASP A 19 10.06 -5.86 -15.64
CA ASP A 19 10.05 -6.93 -14.67
C ASP A 19 9.43 -6.43 -13.36
N ILE A 20 8.45 -7.17 -12.85
CA ILE A 20 7.91 -6.91 -11.51
C ILE A 20 9.02 -7.07 -10.48
N ASP A 21 9.07 -6.15 -9.51
CA ASP A 21 10.00 -6.25 -8.40
C ASP A 21 9.84 -7.59 -7.64
N LYS A 22 10.98 -8.25 -7.41
CA LYS A 22 11.02 -9.59 -6.80
C LYS A 22 10.53 -9.58 -5.34
N ASN A 23 10.75 -8.49 -4.61
CA ASN A 23 10.29 -8.35 -3.23
C ASN A 23 8.79 -8.07 -3.18
N PHE A 24 8.25 -7.28 -4.13
CA PHE A 24 6.82 -7.10 -4.31
C PHE A 24 6.11 -8.44 -4.58
N LEU A 25 6.62 -9.27 -5.51
CA LEU A 25 6.02 -10.59 -5.75
C LEU A 25 5.96 -11.49 -4.52
N LYS A 26 6.88 -11.32 -3.56
CA LYS A 26 6.93 -12.08 -2.31
C LYS A 26 5.89 -11.63 -1.29
N ILE A 27 5.28 -10.45 -1.42
CA ILE A 27 4.20 -10.06 -0.51
C ILE A 27 3.01 -11.03 -0.63
N PHE A 28 2.81 -11.60 -1.82
CA PHE A 28 1.73 -12.55 -2.12
C PHE A 28 2.14 -14.02 -2.00
N GLU A 29 3.31 -14.35 -1.45
CA GLU A 29 3.81 -15.73 -1.45
C GLU A 29 2.88 -16.73 -0.74
N HIS A 30 2.12 -16.24 0.26
CA HIS A 30 1.17 -17.03 1.04
C HIS A 30 -0.29 -16.89 0.56
N THR A 31 -0.58 -15.90 -0.29
CA THR A 31 -1.96 -15.59 -0.71
C THR A 31 -2.21 -15.94 -2.17
N LEU A 32 -1.16 -16.07 -2.97
CA LEU A 32 -1.20 -16.49 -4.36
C LEU A 32 -0.27 -17.70 -4.61
N PRO A 33 -0.77 -18.78 -5.25
CA PRO A 33 0.06 -19.91 -5.67
C PRO A 33 1.12 -19.49 -6.70
N THR A 34 2.19 -20.29 -6.86
CA THR A 34 3.28 -19.98 -7.80
C THR A 34 2.82 -20.03 -9.27
N GLY A 35 1.91 -20.94 -9.61
CA GLY A 35 1.39 -21.14 -10.98
C GLY A 35 2.10 -22.20 -11.83
N THR A 36 2.80 -23.17 -11.22
CA THR A 36 3.32 -24.40 -11.86
C THR A 36 2.30 -25.54 -11.86
N THR A 37 2.52 -26.54 -12.74
CA THR A 37 1.63 -27.69 -13.06
C THR A 37 1.16 -28.54 -11.88
N ASN A 38 1.83 -28.46 -10.72
CA ASN A 38 1.51 -29.27 -9.53
C ASN A 38 0.92 -28.48 -8.35
N ASN A 39 0.52 -27.21 -8.54
CA ASN A 39 -0.02 -26.43 -7.42
C ASN A 39 -1.46 -26.80 -7.13
N LYS A 40 -1.65 -27.51 -6.00
CA LYS A 40 -2.90 -27.38 -5.26
C LYS A 40 -3.13 -25.89 -4.99
N LEU A 41 -4.35 -25.42 -5.27
CA LEU A 41 -4.78 -24.10 -4.83
C LEU A 41 -4.47 -23.96 -3.33
N PRO A 42 -4.15 -22.75 -2.83
CA PRO A 42 -4.35 -22.50 -1.40
C PRO A 42 -5.73 -23.02 -1.04
N ALA A 43 -5.90 -23.57 0.17
CA ALA A 43 -7.21 -24.06 0.61
C ALA A 43 -8.30 -23.05 0.19
N SER A 44 -9.50 -23.50 -0.17
CA SER A 44 -10.55 -22.59 -0.66
C SER A 44 -10.72 -21.34 0.21
N ASN A 45 -10.50 -21.52 1.53
CA ASN A 45 -10.51 -20.49 2.55
C ASN A 45 -9.29 -19.55 2.60
N ASP A 46 -8.23 -19.79 1.86
CA ASP A 46 -7.01 -18.96 1.77
C ASP A 46 -6.76 -18.40 0.38
N ARG A 47 -7.49 -18.88 -0.63
CA ARG A 47 -7.45 -18.36 -2.00
C ARG A 47 -7.77 -16.87 -2.04
N GLY A 48 -6.93 -16.11 -2.74
CA GLY A 48 -7.11 -14.69 -3.02
C GLY A 48 -7.00 -14.36 -4.51
N PHE A 49 -7.71 -13.34 -4.94
CA PHE A 49 -7.53 -12.63 -6.20
C PHE A 49 -6.78 -11.33 -5.91
N VAL A 50 -5.85 -10.92 -6.75
CA VAL A 50 -5.22 -9.60 -6.78
C VAL A 50 -5.69 -8.91 -8.05
N PHE A 51 -5.96 -7.62 -7.99
CA PHE A 51 -6.38 -6.89 -9.19
C PHE A 51 -5.21 -6.12 -9.76
N VAL A 52 -5.06 -6.22 -11.07
CA VAL A 52 -4.18 -5.36 -11.86
C VAL A 52 -5.05 -4.51 -12.77
N SER A 53 -4.55 -3.33 -13.14
CA SER A 53 -5.35 -2.38 -13.91
C SER A 53 -4.48 -1.42 -14.70
N SER A 54 -5.01 -0.95 -15.82
CA SER A 54 -4.45 0.14 -16.62
C SER A 54 -5.53 1.14 -16.99
N LEU A 55 -5.13 2.39 -17.17
CA LEU A 55 -5.99 3.44 -17.69
C LEU A 55 -6.02 3.35 -19.23
N SER A 56 -7.21 3.21 -19.80
CA SER A 56 -7.48 3.33 -21.24
C SER A 56 -8.43 4.51 -21.50
N ASP A 57 -8.64 4.85 -22.77
CA ASP A 57 -9.57 5.93 -23.16
C ASP A 57 -11.01 5.67 -22.71
N ALA A 58 -11.37 4.41 -22.52
CA ALA A 58 -12.68 3.98 -22.02
C ALA A 58 -12.77 3.96 -20.47
N GLY A 59 -11.69 4.33 -19.78
CA GLY A 59 -11.59 4.35 -18.32
C GLY A 59 -10.64 3.30 -17.76
N MET A 60 -10.84 2.93 -16.50
CA MET A 60 -9.93 2.03 -15.80
C MET A 60 -10.34 0.56 -15.98
N GLU A 61 -9.59 -0.19 -16.78
CA GLU A 61 -9.81 -1.62 -17.01
C GLU A 61 -9.17 -2.45 -15.90
N GLN A 62 -9.90 -3.40 -15.32
CA GLN A 62 -9.43 -4.21 -14.19
C GLN A 62 -9.44 -5.69 -14.52
N LYS A 63 -8.36 -6.40 -14.15
CA LYS A 63 -8.20 -7.84 -14.33
C LYS A 63 -7.95 -8.52 -13.00
N ALA A 64 -8.72 -9.57 -12.70
CA ALA A 64 -8.52 -10.40 -11.52
C ALA A 64 -7.46 -11.48 -11.79
N ILE A 65 -6.38 -11.45 -11.00
CA ILE A 65 -5.24 -12.34 -11.08
C ILE A 65 -5.20 -13.25 -9.86
N TRP A 66 -4.96 -14.54 -10.06
CA TRP A 66 -5.02 -15.52 -8.97
C TRP A 66 -3.77 -16.39 -8.84
N THR A 67 -2.70 -16.12 -9.60
CA THR A 67 -1.39 -16.78 -9.43
C THR A 67 -0.25 -15.77 -9.54
N ARG A 68 0.89 -16.07 -8.92
CA ARG A 68 2.10 -15.25 -9.05
C ARG A 68 2.69 -15.27 -10.46
N LYS A 69 2.52 -16.37 -11.21
CA LYS A 69 2.89 -16.44 -12.64
C LYS A 69 2.04 -15.48 -13.46
N SER A 70 0.72 -15.50 -13.28
CA SER A 70 -0.19 -14.58 -13.97
C SER A 70 0.09 -13.13 -13.59
N LEU A 71 0.42 -12.83 -12.32
CA LEU A 71 0.80 -11.49 -11.90
C LEU A 71 2.07 -11.03 -12.64
N ARG A 72 3.12 -11.86 -12.69
CA ARG A 72 4.32 -11.59 -13.49
C ARG A 72 4.02 -11.33 -14.97
N ASN A 73 3.13 -12.12 -15.57
CA ASN A 73 2.78 -11.95 -16.98
C ASN A 73 1.98 -10.66 -17.26
N ASN A 74 1.47 -9.99 -16.22
CA ASN A 74 0.73 -8.74 -16.32
C ASN A 74 1.55 -7.58 -15.71
N SER A 75 2.88 -7.62 -15.86
CA SER A 75 3.80 -6.62 -15.32
C SER A 75 3.70 -5.25 -16.00
N ASN A 76 3.20 -5.22 -17.23
CA ASN A 76 2.95 -4.01 -18.01
C ASN A 76 1.71 -3.24 -17.56
N GLU A 77 0.91 -3.81 -16.64
CA GLU A 77 -0.24 -3.10 -16.06
C GLU A 77 0.24 -1.95 -15.17
N GLN A 78 -0.49 -0.85 -15.19
CA GLN A 78 -0.08 0.37 -14.49
C GLN A 78 -0.28 0.29 -12.97
N TYR A 79 -1.28 -0.45 -12.52
CA TYR A 79 -1.72 -0.49 -11.13
C TYR A 79 -1.97 -1.91 -10.63
N VAL A 80 -1.91 -2.06 -9.31
CA VAL A 80 -2.10 -3.33 -8.59
C VAL A 80 -2.65 -3.09 -7.18
N THR A 81 -3.47 -4.01 -6.69
CA THR A 81 -3.91 -3.98 -5.28
C THR A 81 -2.82 -4.53 -4.37
N ALA A 82 -2.60 -3.89 -3.22
CA ALA A 82 -1.71 -4.41 -2.17
C ALA A 82 -2.34 -5.58 -1.38
N SER A 83 -3.66 -5.68 -1.42
CA SER A 83 -4.44 -6.74 -0.77
C SER A 83 -4.93 -7.77 -1.79
N SER A 84 -5.42 -8.89 -1.29
CA SER A 84 -6.12 -9.91 -2.08
C SER A 84 -7.56 -10.11 -1.60
N PHE A 85 -8.42 -10.65 -2.46
CA PHE A 85 -9.87 -10.73 -2.28
C PHE A 85 -10.39 -12.17 -2.47
N TYR A 86 -11.45 -12.59 -1.78
CA TYR A 86 -11.91 -13.99 -1.85
C TYR A 86 -12.83 -14.29 -3.03
N LYS A 87 -13.31 -13.24 -3.71
CA LYS A 87 -14.06 -13.31 -4.97
C LYS A 87 -13.45 -12.30 -5.95
N PRO A 88 -13.65 -12.47 -7.27
CA PRO A 88 -13.14 -11.55 -8.29
C PRO A 88 -13.97 -10.25 -8.34
N GLU A 89 -14.17 -9.63 -7.18
CA GLU A 89 -14.74 -8.29 -7.02
C GLU A 89 -13.81 -7.51 -6.08
N ARG A 90 -13.36 -6.32 -6.51
CA ARG A 90 -12.51 -5.43 -5.71
C ARG A 90 -13.40 -4.54 -4.84
N SER A 91 -13.66 -4.95 -3.61
CA SER A 91 -14.37 -4.12 -2.64
C SER A 91 -13.87 -4.38 -1.23
N ARG A 92 -14.14 -3.43 -0.32
CA ARG A 92 -13.77 -3.58 1.10
C ARG A 92 -14.37 -4.84 1.74
N LYS A 93 -15.57 -5.24 1.31
CA LYS A 93 -16.29 -6.43 1.82
C LYS A 93 -15.69 -7.74 1.34
N THR A 94 -14.87 -7.71 0.30
CA THR A 94 -14.29 -8.89 -0.33
C THR A 94 -12.84 -9.12 0.03
N LEU A 95 -12.25 -8.23 0.84
CA LEU A 95 -10.89 -8.36 1.33
C LEU A 95 -10.70 -9.72 2.02
N ARG A 96 -9.66 -10.42 1.57
CA ARG A 96 -9.28 -11.75 2.05
C ARG A 96 -8.01 -11.68 2.86
N TRP A 97 -6.98 -11.08 2.28
CA TRP A 97 -5.70 -10.85 2.93
C TRP A 97 -5.23 -9.43 2.67
N ILE A 98 -4.82 -8.75 3.73
CA ILE A 98 -4.13 -7.48 3.68
C ILE A 98 -2.63 -7.79 3.74
N ASN A 99 -1.89 -7.50 2.67
CA ASN A 99 -0.47 -7.84 2.56
C ASN A 99 0.48 -6.65 2.70
N ALA A 100 -0.03 -5.42 2.64
CA ALA A 100 0.76 -4.23 2.92
C ALA A 100 -0.12 -3.07 3.41
N LEU A 101 0.48 -2.18 4.20
CA LEU A 101 0.05 -0.80 4.38
C LEU A 101 0.75 0.03 3.31
N VAL A 102 0.00 0.88 2.60
CA VAL A 102 0.56 1.74 1.56
C VAL A 102 0.04 3.16 1.77
N LEU A 103 0.91 4.15 1.63
CA LEU A 103 0.54 5.57 1.68
C LEU A 103 0.91 6.24 0.37
N ASP A 104 0.07 7.17 -0.07
CA ASP A 104 0.30 8.00 -1.25
C ASP A 104 0.87 9.35 -0.87
N PHE A 105 2.00 9.71 -1.45
CA PHE A 105 2.61 11.03 -1.29
C PHE A 105 2.67 11.70 -2.65
N ASP A 106 1.79 12.67 -2.85
CA ASP A 106 1.70 13.44 -4.09
C ASP A 106 2.84 14.44 -4.27
N GLY A 107 3.01 14.89 -5.51
CA GLY A 107 4.00 15.90 -5.89
C GLY A 107 5.43 15.35 -5.93
N GLN A 108 6.40 16.22 -6.23
CA GLN A 108 7.81 15.85 -6.22
C GLN A 108 8.25 15.57 -4.78
N GLN A 109 8.54 14.31 -4.47
CA GLN A 109 9.03 13.88 -3.17
C GLN A 109 10.50 13.44 -3.28
N ASP A 110 11.33 13.93 -2.37
CA ASP A 110 12.67 13.39 -2.18
C ASP A 110 12.58 12.10 -1.32
N PRO A 111 13.08 10.94 -1.82
CA PRO A 111 12.97 9.67 -1.08
C PRO A 111 13.76 9.65 0.23
N HIS A 112 14.88 10.39 0.31
CA HIS A 112 15.70 10.45 1.51
C HIS A 112 14.99 11.26 2.60
N ASP A 113 14.46 12.42 2.26
CA ASP A 113 13.67 13.24 3.19
C ASP A 113 12.41 12.52 3.68
N LEU A 114 11.77 11.75 2.79
CA LEU A 114 10.64 10.91 3.17
C LEU A 114 11.06 9.77 4.12
N ALA A 115 12.24 9.16 3.92
CA ALA A 115 12.77 8.17 4.84
C ALA A 115 13.12 8.75 6.22
N LEU A 116 13.65 9.98 6.27
CA LEU A 116 13.88 10.72 7.51
C LEU A 116 12.56 11.02 8.23
N ARG A 117 11.56 11.56 7.53
CA ARG A 117 10.22 11.82 8.12
C ARG A 117 9.59 10.56 8.72
N ILE A 118 9.68 9.42 8.04
CA ILE A 118 9.19 8.12 8.56
C ILE A 118 9.93 7.76 9.86
N THR A 119 11.24 7.96 9.89
CA THR A 119 12.08 7.65 11.06
C THR A 119 11.75 8.58 12.22
N ASP A 120 11.61 9.88 11.97
CA ASP A 120 11.30 10.90 12.95
C ASP A 120 9.91 10.71 13.57
N ALA A 121 8.94 10.25 12.77
CA ALA A 121 7.62 9.85 13.25
C ALA A 121 7.63 8.58 14.12
N GLY A 122 8.78 7.91 14.31
CA GLY A 122 8.91 6.68 15.09
C GLY A 122 8.33 5.43 14.41
N LEU A 123 8.01 5.52 13.11
CA LEU A 123 7.56 4.37 12.34
C LEU A 123 8.75 3.48 11.96
N PRO A 124 8.53 2.16 11.77
CA PRO A 124 9.58 1.32 11.23
C PRO A 124 9.92 1.72 9.78
N PRO A 125 11.15 1.48 9.31
CA PRO A 125 11.53 1.79 7.93
C PRO A 125 10.60 1.12 6.91
N ALA A 126 10.21 1.84 5.86
CA ALA A 126 9.36 1.27 4.84
C ALA A 126 10.02 0.07 4.14
N SER A 127 9.19 -0.85 3.66
CA SER A 127 9.64 -2.07 2.96
C SER A 127 9.99 -1.78 1.50
N MET A 128 9.31 -0.81 0.89
CA MET A 128 9.52 -0.43 -0.50
C MET A 128 9.00 0.98 -0.75
N MET A 129 9.65 1.72 -1.64
CA MET A 129 9.18 3.00 -2.18
C MET A 129 9.07 2.89 -3.71
N VAL A 130 7.93 3.33 -4.25
CA VAL A 130 7.60 3.21 -5.67
C VAL A 130 7.25 4.58 -6.20
N ARG A 131 7.98 5.05 -7.22
CA ARG A 131 7.72 6.33 -7.87
C ARG A 131 6.47 6.26 -8.74
N THR A 132 5.62 7.26 -8.62
CA THR A 132 4.42 7.43 -9.44
C THR A 132 4.74 8.32 -10.66
N PRO A 133 3.93 8.29 -11.74
CA PRO A 133 4.18 9.11 -12.92
C PRO A 133 4.17 10.61 -12.66
N SER A 134 3.43 11.08 -11.64
CA SER A 134 3.40 12.50 -11.26
C SER A 134 4.65 12.98 -10.51
N GLY A 135 5.59 12.07 -10.21
CA GLY A 135 6.77 12.35 -9.38
C GLY A 135 6.57 12.04 -7.89
N GLY A 136 5.35 11.66 -7.49
CA GLY A 136 5.00 11.19 -6.15
C GLY A 136 5.62 9.85 -5.79
N ILE A 137 5.42 9.42 -4.56
CA ILE A 137 5.95 8.17 -4.02
C ILE A 137 4.87 7.41 -3.26
N HIS A 138 4.59 6.18 -3.70
CA HIS A 138 3.89 5.21 -2.85
C HIS A 138 4.87 4.56 -1.88
N VAL A 139 4.62 4.69 -0.59
CA VAL A 139 5.43 4.06 0.46
C VAL A 139 4.73 2.82 0.97
N TRP A 140 5.41 1.68 0.90
CA TRP A 140 4.86 0.38 1.25
C TRP A 140 5.52 -0.16 2.53
N TRP A 141 4.69 -0.58 3.47
CA TRP A 141 5.08 -1.48 4.56
C TRP A 141 4.48 -2.85 4.31
N CYS A 142 5.30 -3.80 3.84
CA CYS A 142 4.87 -5.17 3.63
C CYS A 142 4.54 -5.82 4.98
N LEU A 143 3.42 -6.51 5.03
CA LEU A 143 2.90 -7.15 6.22
C LEU A 143 3.08 -8.67 6.14
N LYS A 144 3.18 -9.29 7.31
CA LYS A 144 2.73 -10.68 7.45
C LYS A 144 1.22 -10.69 7.16
N PRO A 145 0.72 -11.53 6.23
CA PRO A 145 -0.66 -11.44 5.75
C PRO A 145 -1.67 -11.40 6.90
N VAL A 146 -2.53 -10.38 6.88
CA VAL A 146 -3.60 -10.22 7.88
C VAL A 146 -4.92 -10.60 7.25
N ARG A 147 -5.70 -11.44 7.93
CA ARG A 147 -7.01 -11.84 7.45
C ARG A 147 -7.95 -10.64 7.37
N GLY A 148 -8.63 -10.45 6.23
CA GLY A 148 -9.57 -9.37 5.95
C GLY A 148 -10.91 -9.46 6.69
N THR A 149 -10.91 -9.73 7.99
CA THR A 149 -12.13 -9.67 8.81
C THR A 149 -12.57 -8.21 9.00
N SER A 150 -13.86 -7.96 9.23
CA SER A 150 -14.37 -6.59 9.42
C SER A 150 -13.62 -5.82 10.52
N LYS A 151 -13.23 -6.51 11.61
CA LYS A 151 -12.42 -5.91 12.69
C LYS A 151 -11.02 -5.55 12.22
N ALA A 152 -10.36 -6.44 11.49
CA ALA A 152 -9.01 -6.20 10.97
C ALA A 152 -8.99 -5.08 9.92
N VAL A 153 -9.99 -5.04 9.03
CA VAL A 153 -10.12 -3.99 8.01
C VAL A 153 -10.34 -2.62 8.66
N ARG A 154 -11.21 -2.51 9.68
CA ARG A 154 -11.38 -1.25 10.41
C ARG A 154 -10.10 -0.79 11.11
N LEU A 155 -9.39 -1.71 11.76
CA LEU A 155 -8.10 -1.40 12.37
C LEU A 155 -7.09 -0.94 11.32
N TYR A 156 -6.97 -1.67 10.21
CA TYR A 156 -6.07 -1.34 9.12
C TYR A 156 -6.30 0.08 8.59
N GLU A 157 -7.55 0.45 8.29
CA GLU A 157 -7.85 1.78 7.77
C GLU A 157 -7.61 2.88 8.80
N SER A 158 -7.95 2.64 10.07
CA SER A 158 -7.64 3.59 11.15
C SER A 158 -6.13 3.82 11.27
N LEU A 159 -5.32 2.75 11.18
CA LEU A 159 -3.86 2.87 11.20
C LEU A 159 -3.34 3.61 9.97
N GLN A 160 -3.82 3.25 8.78
CA GLN A 160 -3.43 3.91 7.53
C GLN A 160 -3.77 5.41 7.56
N ALA A 161 -4.95 5.78 8.05
CA ALA A 161 -5.35 7.18 8.22
C ALA A 161 -4.48 7.92 9.25
N SER A 162 -4.16 7.28 10.39
CA SER A 162 -3.28 7.88 11.41
C SER A 162 -1.87 8.12 10.85
N MET A 163 -1.35 7.16 10.08
CA MET A 163 -0.04 7.28 9.42
C MET A 163 -0.05 8.34 8.30
N ALA A 164 -1.14 8.42 7.52
CA ALA A 164 -1.30 9.45 6.49
C ALA A 164 -1.30 10.85 7.11
N ALA A 165 -2.06 11.04 8.19
CA ALA A 165 -2.13 12.30 8.92
C ALA A 165 -0.78 12.70 9.52
N GLU A 166 -0.04 11.74 10.12
CA GLU A 166 1.28 12.02 10.70
C GLU A 166 2.31 12.43 9.64
N LEU A 167 2.36 11.71 8.52
CA LEU A 167 3.42 11.88 7.53
C LEU A 167 3.10 12.93 6.46
N GLY A 168 1.87 13.43 6.42
CA GLY A 168 1.38 14.32 5.37
C GLY A 168 1.15 13.59 4.04
N ALA A 169 0.68 12.35 4.09
CA ALA A 169 0.25 11.59 2.91
C ALA A 169 -1.22 11.90 2.57
N ASP A 170 -1.68 11.56 1.37
CA ASP A 170 -3.06 11.79 0.95
C ASP A 170 -4.06 11.05 1.87
N PRO A 171 -4.90 11.76 2.66
CA PRO A 171 -5.88 11.13 3.53
C PRO A 171 -7.00 10.42 2.75
N GLN A 172 -7.20 10.77 1.48
CA GLN A 172 -8.20 10.13 0.63
C GLN A 172 -7.72 8.78 0.11
N ALA A 173 -6.42 8.44 0.20
CA ALA A 173 -5.86 7.17 -0.28
C ALA A 173 -5.96 6.01 0.73
N VAL A 174 -6.89 6.07 1.69
CA VAL A 174 -7.11 5.02 2.71
C VAL A 174 -8.04 3.91 2.21
N GLY A 175 -7.65 2.65 2.37
CA GLY A 175 -8.47 1.49 2.03
C GLY A 175 -7.65 0.28 1.56
N GLY A 176 -8.08 -0.92 1.95
CA GLY A 176 -7.40 -2.16 1.54
C GLY A 176 -7.67 -2.53 0.08
N GLU A 177 -8.75 -2.00 -0.49
CA GLU A 177 -9.20 -2.21 -1.86
C GLU A 177 -8.56 -1.28 -2.91
N ARG A 178 -7.69 -0.37 -2.47
CA ARG A 178 -7.05 0.63 -3.32
C ARG A 178 -6.08 0.00 -4.31
N LEU A 179 -6.00 0.67 -5.47
CA LEU A 179 -5.03 0.40 -6.52
C LEU A 179 -3.82 1.29 -6.29
N TRP A 180 -2.64 0.70 -6.40
CA TRP A 180 -1.36 1.35 -6.23
C TRP A 180 -0.54 1.16 -7.49
N ARG A 181 0.42 2.03 -7.74
CA ARG A 181 1.34 1.90 -8.88
C ARG A 181 2.01 0.52 -8.84
N MET A 182 1.98 -0.19 -9.98
CA MET A 182 2.66 -1.48 -10.13
C MET A 182 4.16 -1.31 -9.83
N PRO A 183 4.72 -2.06 -8.86
CA PRO A 183 6.15 -2.02 -8.56
C PRO A 183 6.94 -2.82 -9.60
N THR A 184 7.73 -2.12 -10.40
CA THR A 184 8.56 -2.65 -11.47
C THR A 184 10.00 -2.22 -11.27
N SER A 185 10.94 -2.88 -11.95
CA SER A 185 12.35 -2.50 -11.96
C SER A 185 12.59 -1.04 -12.39
N ALA A 186 11.69 -0.43 -13.14
CA ALA A 186 11.83 0.94 -13.65
C ALA A 186 11.41 2.03 -12.65
N ASN A 187 10.53 1.73 -11.68
CA ASN A 187 9.96 2.75 -10.79
C ASN A 187 10.14 2.46 -9.29
N VAL A 188 10.64 1.29 -8.92
CA VAL A 188 11.02 1.01 -7.53
C VAL A 188 12.30 1.78 -7.21
N ILE A 189 12.21 2.67 -6.22
CA ILE A 189 13.36 3.45 -5.71
C ILE A 189 14.21 2.55 -4.81
N TYR A 190 13.55 1.81 -3.91
CA TYR A 190 14.17 0.75 -3.15
C TYR A 190 13.12 -0.28 -2.76
N SER A 191 13.54 -1.53 -2.54
CA SER A 191 12.71 -2.59 -1.97
C SER A 191 13.54 -3.51 -1.08
N ASN A 192 12.93 -4.05 -0.03
CA ASN A 192 13.55 -5.03 0.87
C ASN A 192 12.56 -6.15 1.21
N ARG A 193 13.05 -7.22 1.85
CA ARG A 193 12.26 -8.41 2.20
C ARG A 193 11.54 -8.31 3.54
N LYS A 194 11.66 -7.19 4.25
CA LYS A 194 11.18 -7.07 5.62
C LYS A 194 9.65 -7.08 5.61
N LYS A 195 9.07 -7.91 6.48
CA LYS A 195 7.63 -8.00 6.70
C LYS A 195 7.31 -7.69 8.15
N TYR A 196 6.33 -6.84 8.36
CA TYR A 196 5.92 -6.37 9.68
C TYR A 196 4.65 -7.08 10.17
N LYS A 197 4.52 -7.26 11.48
CA LYS A 197 3.22 -7.59 12.08
C LYS A 197 2.39 -6.31 12.14
N LEU A 198 1.08 -6.39 11.87
CA LEU A 198 0.19 -5.23 12.00
C LEU A 198 0.20 -4.61 13.42
N SER A 199 0.48 -5.43 14.45
CA SER A 199 0.59 -4.98 15.83
C SER A 199 1.70 -3.94 16.06
N ILE A 200 2.73 -3.89 15.22
CA ILE A 200 3.79 -2.88 15.31
C ILE A 200 3.18 -1.49 15.04
N PHE A 201 2.42 -1.35 13.96
CA PHE A 201 1.73 -0.09 13.63
C PHE A 201 0.64 0.26 14.64
N ARG A 202 -0.05 -0.75 15.20
CA ARG A 202 -0.99 -0.52 16.30
C ARG A 202 -0.29 0.08 17.51
N SER A 203 0.82 -0.52 17.95
CA SER A 203 1.58 -0.02 19.11
C SER A 203 2.11 1.39 18.84
N TRP A 204 2.64 1.62 17.64
CA TRP A 204 3.05 2.96 17.20
C TRP A 204 1.92 3.98 17.31
N ARG A 205 0.72 3.70 16.79
CA ARG A 205 -0.42 4.61 16.88
C ARG A 205 -0.81 4.84 18.35
N ASP A 206 -0.89 3.77 19.14
CA ASP A 206 -1.31 3.87 20.54
C ASP A 206 -0.31 4.71 21.38
N GLU A 207 0.98 4.67 21.04
CA GLU A 207 2.06 5.44 21.71
C GLU A 207 2.17 6.89 21.23
N ASN A 208 2.02 7.15 19.93
CA ASN A 208 2.30 8.46 19.32
C ASN A 208 1.04 9.27 19.01
N ARG A 209 -0.10 8.59 18.88
CA ARG A 209 -1.39 9.15 18.42
C ARG A 209 -2.55 8.57 19.23
N SER A 210 -2.42 8.59 20.56
CA SER A 210 -3.41 8.01 21.49
C SER A 210 -4.81 8.60 21.36
N TYR A 211 -4.92 9.85 20.87
CA TYR A 211 -6.18 10.53 20.57
C TYR A 211 -6.94 9.94 19.35
N ASP A 212 -6.28 9.14 18.51
CA ASP A 212 -6.92 8.45 17.36
C ASP A 212 -7.55 7.10 17.75
N MET A 213 -7.60 6.75 19.04
CA MET A 213 -8.16 5.49 19.50
C MET A 213 -9.71 5.46 19.43
N PRO A 214 -10.33 4.36 18.95
CA PRO A 214 -11.78 4.22 18.92
C PRO A 214 -12.38 4.30 20.34
N GLY A 215 -13.34 5.20 20.56
CA GLY A 215 -14.06 5.35 21.83
C GLY A 215 -13.50 6.41 22.79
N GLN A 216 -12.45 7.13 22.42
CA GLN A 216 -12.07 8.38 23.09
C GLN A 216 -13.00 9.48 22.56
N VAL A 217 -13.85 10.02 23.44
CA VAL A 217 -14.62 11.25 23.14
C VAL A 217 -13.60 12.37 22.94
N GLN A 218 -13.76 13.19 21.89
CA GLN A 218 -12.99 14.42 21.68
C GLN A 218 -13.36 15.46 22.77
N GLY A 219 -13.02 15.18 24.02
CA GLY A 219 -12.97 16.17 25.09
C GLY A 219 -11.63 16.88 24.99
N GLY A 220 -11.66 18.18 24.76
CA GLY A 220 -10.50 19.03 24.46
C GLY A 220 -9.48 19.17 25.60
N GLU A 221 -8.79 18.09 25.96
CA GLU A 221 -7.54 18.15 26.72
C GLU A 221 -6.46 17.38 25.96
N SER A 222 -5.54 18.14 25.37
CA SER A 222 -4.35 17.60 24.71
C SER A 222 -3.34 17.19 25.78
N VAL A 223 -3.26 15.90 26.09
CA VAL A 223 -2.19 15.37 26.93
C VAL A 223 -1.00 15.03 26.03
N CYS A 224 -0.04 15.94 25.93
CA CYS A 224 1.25 15.68 25.28
C CYS A 224 2.10 14.77 26.18
N PHE A 225 2.41 13.56 25.71
CA PHE A 225 3.45 12.73 26.31
C PHE A 225 4.81 13.08 25.70
N TYR A 226 5.41 14.18 26.13
CA TYR A 226 6.85 14.35 25.94
C TYR A 226 7.59 13.49 26.95
N LYS A 227 8.61 12.77 26.48
CA LYS A 227 9.54 11.98 27.30
C LYS A 227 9.88 12.73 28.60
N ARG A 228 9.41 12.17 29.72
CA ARG A 228 9.92 12.35 31.09
C ARG A 228 9.74 13.70 31.80
N ILE A 229 8.82 14.59 31.41
CA ILE A 229 8.39 15.70 32.29
C ILE A 229 6.88 15.95 32.13
N VAL A 230 6.14 15.78 33.23
CA VAL A 230 4.72 16.17 33.31
C VAL A 230 4.68 17.67 33.62
N VAL A 231 4.33 18.49 32.63
CA VAL A 231 3.98 19.89 32.86
C VAL A 231 2.47 20.03 32.69
N LYS A 232 1.76 20.23 33.81
CA LYS A 232 0.35 20.64 33.77
C LYS A 232 0.32 22.15 33.52
N SER A 233 -0.21 22.57 32.37
CA SER A 233 -0.68 23.95 32.20
C SER A 233 -2.21 23.94 32.27
N ARG A 234 -2.77 24.82 33.09
CA ARG A 234 -4.20 25.13 33.14
C ARG A 234 -4.42 26.37 32.30
N CYS A 235 -5.38 26.32 31.38
CA CYS A 235 -6.12 27.51 30.97
C CYS A 235 -7.31 27.68 31.90
#